data_AF-A0A173Z7X2-F1
#
_entry.id   AF-A0A173Z7X2-F1
#
_cell.length_a   1.000
_cell.length_b   1.000
_cell.length_c   1.000
_cell.angle_alpha   90.00
_cell.angle_beta   90.00
_cell.angle_gamma   90.00
#
_symmetry.space_group_name_H-M   'P 1'
#
loop_
_entity.id
_entity.type
_entity.pdbx_description
1 polymer ?
#
loop_
_entity_poly.entity_id
_entity_poly.type
_entity_poly.pdbx_seq_one_letter_code
_entity_poly.pdbx_strand_id
1 'polypeptide(L)' 'MNELKPGTFVMMVKNEDGSFSPVGMNKEQAYIVLSFLNRLSEDEPIIVKDNEKYVQAT' A
#
# COMPACT_ATOMS: atom_id res chain seq x y z
N MET A 1 14.28 8.84 -14.32
CA MET A 1 13.14 8.84 -13.36
C MET A 1 12.76 10.28 -13.16
N ASN A 2 11.50 10.66 -13.37
CA ASN A 2 11.04 11.98 -12.93
C ASN A 2 11.28 12.07 -11.41
N GLU A 3 11.85 13.17 -10.95
CA GLU A 3 12.14 13.37 -9.54
C GLU A 3 10.84 13.21 -8.72
N LEU A 4 10.91 12.36 -7.69
CA LEU A 4 9.79 12.17 -6.78
C LEU A 4 9.63 13.43 -5.94
N LYS A 5 8.39 13.90 -5.78
CA LYS A 5 8.12 15.06 -4.94
C LYS A 5 8.32 14.70 -3.47
N PRO A 6 8.81 15.64 -2.63
CA PRO A 6 8.81 15.45 -1.18
C PRO A 6 7.43 15.01 -0.66
N GLY A 7 7.42 14.03 0.25
CA GLY A 7 6.19 13.42 0.76
C GLY A 7 5.64 12.27 -0.09
N THR A 8 6.26 11.95 -1.22
CA THR A 8 5.89 10.75 -1.98
C THR A 8 6.28 9.49 -1.21
N PHE A 9 5.30 8.65 -0.89
CA PHE A 9 5.52 7.34 -0.31
C PHE A 9 5.94 6.34 -1.40
N VAL A 10 7.00 5.57 -1.14
CA VAL A 10 7.49 4.53 -2.05
C VAL A 10 7.63 3.23 -1.27
N MET A 11 7.02 2.16 -1.76
CA MET A 11 7.24 0.82 -1.22
C MET A 11 8.47 0.19 -1.87
N MET A 12 9.34 -0.38 -1.04
CA MET A 12 10.59 -0.99 -1.46
C MET A 12 10.64 -2.43 -0.92
N VAL A 13 11.20 -3.35 -1.71
CA VAL A 13 11.57 -4.69 -1.27
C VAL A 13 13.02 -4.67 -0.85
N LYS A 14 13.32 -5.22 0.33
CA LYS A 14 14.70 -5.48 0.76
C LYS A 14 15.18 -6.77 0.09
N ASN A 15 16.26 -6.67 -0.66
CA ASN A 15 16.90 -7.80 -1.33
C ASN A 15 17.86 -8.53 -0.37
N GLU A 16 18.23 -9.77 -0.71
CA GLU A 16 19.14 -10.60 0.12
C GLU A 16 20.53 -9.98 0.28
N ASP A 17 20.99 -9.24 -0.72
CA ASP A 17 22.25 -8.49 -0.72
C ASP A 17 22.19 -7.19 0.11
N GLY A 18 21.04 -6.90 0.73
CA GLY A 18 20.82 -5.71 1.54
C GLY A 18 20.43 -4.46 0.75
N SER A 19 20.35 -4.54 -0.58
CA SER A 19 19.86 -3.45 -1.42
C SER A 19 18.32 -3.34 -1.39
N PHE A 20 17.79 -2.28 -2.02
CA PHE A 20 16.35 -2.02 -2.07
C PHE A 20 15.88 -1.81 -3.51
N SER A 21 14.82 -2.53 -3.88
CA SER A 21 14.17 -2.42 -5.19
C SER A 21 12.77 -1.82 -5.03
N PRO A 22 12.36 -0.85 -5.86
CA PRO A 22 11.00 -0.30 -5.80
C PRO A 22 9.97 -1.37 -6.19
N VAL A 23 8.86 -1.42 -5.45
CA VAL A 23 7.71 -2.25 -5.82
C VAL A 23 6.98 -1.58 -6.97
N GLY A 24 7.00 -2.22 -8.14
CA GLY A 24 6.18 -1.79 -9.28
C GLY A 24 4.70 -1.99 -8.96
N MET A 25 3.91 -0.93 -9.03
CA MET A 25 2.48 -0.95 -8.81
C MET A 25 1.72 -0.28 -9.94
N ASN A 26 0.55 -0.82 -10.26
CA ASN A 26 -0.43 -0.11 -11.08
C ASN A 26 -1.20 0.92 -10.23
N LYS A 27 -2.04 1.75 -10.87
CA LYS A 27 -2.79 2.81 -10.19
C LYS A 27 -3.78 2.29 -9.15
N GLU A 28 -4.43 1.17 -9.41
CA GLU A 28 -5.44 0.58 -8.51
C GLU A 28 -4.79 0.02 -7.25
N GLN A 29 -3.65 -0.67 -7.40
CA GLN A 29 -2.85 -1.17 -6.28
C GLN A 29 -2.33 -0.03 -5.41
N ALA A 30 -1.80 1.03 -6.03
CA ALA A 30 -1.34 2.22 -5.31
C ALA A 30 -2.50 2.91 -4.55
N TYR A 31 -3.70 2.96 -5.15
CA TYR A 31 -4.89 3.52 -4.51
C TYR A 31 -5.33 2.71 -3.28
N ILE A 32 -5.31 1.37 -3.36
CA ILE A 32 -5.65 0.50 -2.23
C ILE A 32 -4.71 0.74 -1.05
N VAL A 33 -3.40 0.78 -1.32
CA VAL A 33 -2.39 1.02 -0.28
C VAL A 33 -2.54 2.39 0.34
N LEU A 34 -2.73 3.44 -0.46
CA LEU A 34 -2.95 4.79 0.03
C LEU A 34 -4.22 4.89 0.89
N SER A 35 -5.31 4.26 0.45
CA SER A 35 -6.57 4.23 1.20
C SER A 35 -6.42 3.52 2.53
N PHE A 36 -5.68 2.40 2.56
CA PHE A 36 -5.37 1.70 3.79
C PHE A 36 -4.56 2.59 4.75
N LEU A 37 -3.47 3.20 4.27
CA LEU A 37 -2.62 4.07 5.08
C LEU A 37 -3.38 5.29 5.65
N ASN A 38 -4.27 5.90 4.87
CA ASN A 38 -5.08 7.02 5.34
C ASN A 38 -6.02 6.61 6.49
N ARG A 39 -6.61 5.40 6.44
CA ARG A 39 -7.44 4.88 7.52
C ARG A 39 -6.67 4.63 8.81
N LEU A 40 -5.37 4.38 8.75
CA LEU A 40 -4.52 4.28 9.96
C LEU A 40 -4.42 5.59 10.73
N SER A 41 -4.71 6.73 10.07
CA SER A 41 -4.68 8.05 10.70
C SER A 41 -6.03 8.48 11.29
N GLU A 42 -7.07 7.66 11.11
CA GLU A 42 -8.39 7.90 11.68
C GLU A 42 -8.44 7.38 13.13
N ASP A 43 -9.29 7.98 13.97
CA ASP A 43 -9.48 7.53 15.36
C ASP A 43 -10.24 6.18 15.44
N GLU A 44 -10.78 5.70 14.32
CA GLU A 44 -11.48 4.42 14.25
C GLU A 44 -10.50 3.24 14.21
N PRO A 45 -10.76 2.15 14.97
CA PRO A 45 -9.90 0.98 14.97
C PRO A 45 -9.94 0.26 13.62
N ILE A 46 -8.78 -0.27 13.20
CA ILE A 46 -8.70 -1.17 12.06
C ILE A 46 -9.43 -2.47 12.42
N ILE A 47 -10.55 -2.74 11.77
CA ILE A 47 -11.32 -3.97 11.99
C ILE A 47 -10.84 -5.02 10.99
N VAL A 48 -10.11 -6.03 11.49
CA VAL A 48 -9.82 -7.24 10.71
C VAL A 48 -11.06 -8.13 10.73
N LYS A 49 -11.68 -8.31 9.56
CA LYS A 49 -12.88 -9.14 9.41
C LYS A 49 -12.49 -10.56 9.05
N ASP A 50 -12.03 -11.33 10.02
CA ASP A 50 -11.52 -12.70 9.83
C ASP A 50 -12.55 -13.67 9.19
N ASN A 51 -13.84 -13.36 9.30
CA ASN A 51 -14.94 -14.21 8.82
C ASN A 51 -15.63 -13.68 7.55
N GLU A 52 -15.19 -12.56 6.98
CA GLU A 52 -15.76 -12.03 5.74
C GLU A 52 -14.76 -12.15 4.60
N LYS A 53 -15.05 -13.03 3.63
CA LYS A 53 -14.32 -13.05 2.36
C LYS A 53 -14.90 -11.96 1.47
N TYR A 54 -14.04 -11.09 0.94
CA TYR A 54 -14.42 -10.21 -0.18
C TYR A 54 -14.77 -11.10 -1.38
N VAL A 55 -16.06 -11.22 -1.66
CA VAL A 55 -16.54 -11.89 -2.87
C VAL A 55 -16.53 -10.86 -3.99
N GLN A 56 -15.75 -11.10 -5.03
CA GLN A 56 -15.80 -10.27 -6.24
C GLN A 56 -17.20 -10.44 -6.86
N ALA A 57 -17.99 -9.36 -6.90
CA ALA A 57 -19.25 -9.36 -7.62
C ALA A 57 -18.96 -9.51 -9.13
N THR A 58 -19.65 -10.46 -9.77
CA THR A 58 -19.53 -10.75 -11.21
C THR A 58 -20.50 -9.91 -12.01
#